data_AF-A0A965C5P9-F1
#
_entry.id   AF-A0A965C5P9-F1
#
_cell.length_a   1.000
_cell.length_b   1.000
_cell.length_c   1.000
_cell.angle_alpha   90.00
_cell.angle_beta   90.00
_cell.angle_gamma   90.00
#
_symmetry.space_group_name_H-M   'P 1'
#
loop_
_entity.id
_entity.type
_entity.pdbx_description
1 polymer ?
#
loop_
_entity_poly.entity_id
_entity_poly.type
_entity_poly.pdbx_seq_one_letter_code
_entity_poly.pdbx_strand_id
1 'polypeptide(L)'
;MKLLRYGPAGQEKPGILDAAGAVRDLSGVIPDITGDVLSPAALAKIAALDVNSLPKVAGNPRIGSPVTGMKNLICIGLNYADHAAETGAPIPKEPIVFLKSLNALQGPNDDVVIPRGSVKTDYEVELCIIIGTR
;
A
#
# COMPACT_ATOMS: atom_id res chain seq x y z
N MET A 1 6.22 -12.26 6.61
CA MET A 1 6.79 -11.55 5.45
C MET A 1 6.16 -10.17 5.33
N LYS A 2 6.94 -9.14 4.98
CA LYS A 2 6.44 -7.78 4.71
C LYS A 2 7.07 -7.28 3.42
N LEU A 3 6.26 -7.01 2.40
CA LEU A 3 6.70 -6.53 1.09
C LEU A 3 6.53 -5.02 1.00
N LEU A 4 7.36 -4.36 0.20
CA LEU A 4 7.33 -2.91 -0.03
C LEU A 4 7.98 -2.56 -1.37
N ARG A 5 7.78 -1.33 -1.86
CA ARG A 5 8.53 -0.77 -2.99
C ARG A 5 9.38 0.38 -2.48
N TYR A 6 10.64 0.48 -2.90
CA TYR A 6 11.57 1.51 -2.44
C TYR A 6 12.30 2.19 -3.60
N GLY A 7 12.68 3.45 -3.41
CA GLY A 7 13.42 4.24 -4.40
C GLY A 7 12.73 5.57 -4.75
N PRO A 8 13.32 6.33 -5.71
CA PRO A 8 12.73 7.56 -6.20
C PRO A 8 11.32 7.35 -6.78
N ALA A 9 10.48 8.38 -6.70
CA ALA A 9 9.12 8.33 -7.24
C ALA A 9 9.11 7.92 -8.72
N GLY A 10 8.34 6.89 -9.05
CA GLY A 10 8.22 6.34 -10.41
C GLY A 10 9.39 5.45 -10.85
N GLN A 11 10.37 5.21 -9.98
CA GLN A 11 11.53 4.33 -10.22
C GLN A 11 11.70 3.34 -9.07
N GLU A 12 10.62 3.01 -8.36
CA GLU A 12 10.70 2.10 -7.23
C GLU A 12 11.03 0.66 -7.65
N LYS A 13 11.77 -0.04 -6.80
CA LYS A 13 12.08 -1.46 -6.90
C LYS A 13 11.32 -2.25 -5.84
N PRO A 14 10.96 -3.52 -6.10
CA PRO A 14 10.37 -4.38 -5.09
C PRO A 14 11.38 -4.73 -4.00
N GLY A 15 10.91 -4.81 -2.76
CA GLY A 15 11.71 -5.19 -1.60
C GLY A 15 10.92 -5.94 -0.55
N ILE A 16 11.65 -6.51 0.41
CA ILE A 16 11.11 -7.26 1.55
C ILE A 16 11.85 -6.83 2.82
N LEU A 17 11.14 -6.73 3.94
CA LEU A 17 11.79 -6.51 5.24
C LEU A 17 12.34 -7.83 5.78
N ASP A 18 13.60 -7.81 6.19
CA ASP A 18 14.16 -8.89 7.02
C ASP A 18 13.69 -8.80 8.47
N ALA A 19 14.06 -9.79 9.28
CA ALA A 19 13.64 -9.87 10.69
C ALA A 19 14.18 -8.72 11.56
N ALA A 20 15.26 -8.05 11.14
CA ALA A 20 15.82 -6.88 11.81
C ALA A 20 15.19 -5.57 11.31
N GLY A 21 14.23 -5.63 10.38
CA GLY A 21 13.56 -4.47 9.80
C GLY A 21 14.35 -3.79 8.67
N ALA A 22 15.44 -4.38 8.19
CA ALA A 22 16.17 -3.83 7.05
C ALA A 22 15.51 -4.24 5.72
N VAL A 23 15.53 -3.33 4.75
CA VAL A 23 15.04 -3.61 3.39
C VAL A 23 16.04 -4.47 2.63
N ARG A 24 15.54 -5.54 2.01
CA ARG A 24 16.25 -6.42 1.09
C ARG A 24 15.71 -6.26 -0.33
N ASP A 25 16.60 -6.20 -1.30
CA ASP A 25 16.27 -6.04 -2.72
C ASP A 25 15.64 -7.34 -3.27
N LEU A 26 14.42 -7.25 -3.81
CA LEU A 26 13.71 -8.35 -4.46
C LEU A 26 13.75 -8.27 -5.99
N SER A 27 14.37 -7.24 -6.59
CA SER A 27 14.32 -7.00 -8.03
C SER A 27 15.05 -8.06 -8.86
N GLY A 28 15.89 -8.88 -8.24
CA GLY A 28 16.49 -10.07 -8.86
C GLY A 28 15.56 -11.30 -8.88
N VAL A 29 14.44 -11.27 -8.17
CA VAL A 29 13.50 -12.39 -8.03
C VAL A 29 12.16 -12.10 -8.71
N ILE A 30 11.66 -10.88 -8.58
CA ILE A 30 10.43 -10.41 -9.20
C ILE A 30 10.66 -9.04 -9.86
N PRO A 31 9.95 -8.74 -10.97
CA PRO A 31 10.12 -7.44 -11.64
C PRO A 31 9.54 -6.29 -10.81
N ASP A 32 8.36 -6.48 -10.21
CA ASP A 32 7.71 -5.53 -9.30
C ASP A 32 6.59 -6.24 -8.50
N ILE A 33 5.97 -5.56 -7.53
CA ILE A 33 4.82 -6.06 -6.76
C ILE A 33 3.52 -5.70 -7.50
N THR A 34 3.07 -6.60 -8.36
CA THR A 34 1.80 -6.53 -9.10
C THR A 34 0.78 -7.55 -8.59
N GLY A 35 -0.46 -7.50 -9.08
CA GLY A 35 -1.50 -8.47 -8.73
C GLY A 35 -1.05 -9.94 -8.90
N ASP A 36 -0.35 -10.27 -9.99
CA ASP A 36 0.10 -11.65 -10.24
C ASP A 36 1.12 -12.13 -9.19
N VAL A 37 1.96 -11.22 -8.69
CA VAL A 37 2.95 -11.49 -7.63
C VAL A 37 2.28 -11.69 -6.27
N LEU A 38 1.08 -11.13 -6.08
CA LEU A 38 0.29 -11.30 -4.86
C LEU A 38 -0.58 -12.55 -4.86
N SER A 39 -0.50 -13.39 -5.90
CA SER A 39 -1.17 -14.69 -5.89
C SER A 39 -0.61 -15.61 -4.80
N PRO A 40 -1.42 -16.52 -4.21
CA PRO A 40 -0.93 -17.47 -3.19
C PRO A 40 0.31 -18.26 -3.63
N ALA A 41 0.36 -18.69 -4.89
CA ALA A 41 1.49 -19.43 -5.44
C ALA A 41 2.76 -18.58 -5.56
N ALA A 42 2.64 -17.32 -6.00
CA ALA A 42 3.78 -16.41 -6.08
C ALA A 42 4.27 -16.00 -4.68
N LEU A 43 3.36 -15.68 -3.76
CA LEU A 43 3.68 -15.38 -2.37
C LEU A 43 4.36 -16.55 -1.66
N ALA A 44 3.93 -17.79 -1.92
CA ALA A 44 4.59 -18.99 -1.37
C ALA A 44 6.04 -19.12 -1.87
N LYS A 45 6.31 -18.81 -3.14
CA LYS A 45 7.68 -18.79 -3.68
C LYS A 45 8.55 -17.73 -3.01
N ILE A 46 8.02 -16.53 -2.78
CA ILE A 46 8.75 -15.46 -2.08
C ILE A 46 8.98 -15.84 -0.61
N ALA A 47 7.98 -16.44 0.05
CA ALA A 47 8.08 -16.87 1.44
C ALA A 47 9.10 -17.99 1.68
N ALA A 48 9.43 -18.77 0.64
CA ALA A 48 10.44 -19.82 0.69
C ALA A 48 11.88 -19.32 0.49
N LEU A 49 12.08 -18.03 0.16
CA LEU A 49 13.41 -17.45 -0.01
C LEU A 49 14.14 -17.32 1.32
N ASP A 50 15.45 -17.54 1.30
CA ASP A 50 16.31 -17.02 2.37
C ASP A 50 16.48 -15.51 2.20
N VAL A 51 15.68 -14.75 2.94
CA VAL A 51 15.67 -13.28 2.92
C VAL A 51 17.04 -12.70 3.26
N ASN A 52 17.86 -13.38 4.07
CA ASN A 52 19.19 -12.87 4.45
C ASN A 52 20.22 -12.97 3.33
N SER A 53 20.00 -13.86 2.37
CA SER A 53 20.84 -14.02 1.16
C SER A 53 20.63 -12.90 0.15
N LEU A 54 19.51 -12.17 0.23
CA LEU A 54 19.21 -11.06 -0.66
C LEU A 54 20.07 -9.83 -0.35
N PRO A 55 20.43 -9.02 -1.38
CA PRO A 55 21.19 -7.80 -1.18
C PRO A 55 20.49 -6.85 -0.19
N LYS A 56 21.23 -6.37 0.81
CA LYS A 56 20.74 -5.35 1.72
C LYS A 56 20.72 -4.00 1.02
N VAL A 57 19.60 -3.31 1.09
CA VAL A 57 19.49 -1.94 0.59
C VAL A 57 20.18 -0.99 1.57
N ALA A 58 21.08 -0.15 1.06
CA ALA A 58 21.85 0.77 1.87
C ALA A 58 21.01 1.99 2.30
N GLY A 59 21.31 2.53 3.48
CA GLY A 59 20.68 3.75 3.99
C GLY A 59 19.20 3.58 4.33
N ASN A 60 18.43 4.65 4.14
CA ASN A 60 17.00 4.71 4.38
C ASN A 60 16.29 5.26 3.13
N PRO A 61 16.06 4.43 2.09
CA PRO A 61 15.44 4.90 0.86
C PRO A 61 14.00 5.34 1.10
N ARG A 62 13.50 6.24 0.25
CA ARG A 62 12.07 6.53 0.17
C ARG A 62 11.29 5.22 -0.06
N ILE A 63 10.17 5.07 0.63
CA ILE A 63 9.21 3.99 0.38
C ILE A 63 8.10 4.53 -0.50
N GLY A 64 7.77 3.84 -1.58
CA GLY A 64 6.66 4.18 -2.47
C GLY A 64 5.38 3.44 -2.11
N SER A 65 4.35 3.59 -2.95
CA SER A 65 3.15 2.75 -2.86
C SER A 65 3.56 1.26 -2.91
N PRO A 66 3.04 0.40 -2.01
CA PRO A 66 3.52 -0.98 -1.86
C PRO A 66 3.21 -1.88 -3.05
N VAL A 67 2.27 -1.48 -3.93
CA VAL A 67 1.79 -2.28 -5.06
C VAL A 67 1.61 -1.38 -6.28
N THR A 68 1.81 -1.94 -7.46
CA THR A 68 1.59 -1.28 -8.76
C THR A 68 0.63 -2.09 -9.64
N GLY A 69 0.15 -1.47 -10.74
CA GLY A 69 -0.75 -2.13 -11.70
C GLY A 69 -2.18 -2.34 -11.18
N MET A 70 -2.57 -1.64 -10.11
CA MET A 70 -3.95 -1.62 -9.63
C MET A 70 -4.89 -1.07 -10.70
N LYS A 71 -6.10 -1.64 -10.77
CA LYS A 71 -7.15 -1.19 -11.71
C LYS A 71 -8.22 -0.34 -11.04
N ASN A 72 -8.47 -0.60 -9.75
CA ASN A 72 -9.48 0.09 -8.95
C ASN A 72 -8.96 0.30 -7.53
N LEU A 73 -9.36 1.41 -6.92
CA LEU A 73 -9.23 1.67 -5.49
C LEU A 73 -10.64 1.92 -4.94
N ILE A 74 -11.17 0.90 -4.26
CA ILE A 74 -12.53 0.87 -3.72
C ILE A 74 -12.46 1.22 -2.24
N CYS A 75 -13.21 2.24 -1.84
CA CYS A 75 -13.25 2.75 -0.48
C CYS A 75 -14.62 2.46 0.15
N ILE A 76 -14.65 2.28 1.48
CA ILE A 76 -15.87 1.99 2.24
C ILE A 76 -16.11 3.12 3.25
N GLY A 77 -17.17 3.90 3.04
CA GLY A 77 -17.54 4.99 3.93
C GLY A 77 -18.25 4.50 5.20
N LEU A 78 -18.07 5.25 6.30
CA LEU A 78 -18.75 5.04 7.59
C LEU A 78 -18.65 3.60 8.12
N ASN A 79 -17.46 2.98 8.03
CA ASN A 79 -17.24 1.59 8.44
C ASN A 79 -16.71 1.44 9.89
N TYR A 80 -16.76 2.52 10.69
CA TYR A 80 -16.43 2.53 12.12
C TYR A 80 -17.60 3.15 12.89
N ALA A 81 -18.15 2.43 13.87
CA ALA A 81 -19.34 2.88 14.61
C ALA A 81 -19.12 4.22 15.32
N ASP A 82 -17.94 4.41 15.91
CA ASP A 82 -17.58 5.66 16.59
C ASP A 82 -17.51 6.85 15.62
N HIS A 83 -17.04 6.63 14.40
CA HIS A 83 -16.98 7.66 13.37
C HIS A 83 -18.39 8.07 12.86
N ALA A 84 -19.33 7.11 12.79
CA ALA A 84 -20.73 7.42 12.51
C ALA A 84 -21.34 8.28 13.63
N ALA A 85 -21.04 7.96 14.90
CA ALA A 85 -21.50 8.75 16.04
C ALA A 85 -20.91 10.17 16.05
N GLU A 86 -19.62 10.33 15.74
CA GLU A 86 -18.93 11.63 15.66
C GLU A 86 -19.55 12.58 14.63
N THR A 87 -19.92 12.04 13.47
CA THR A 87 -20.53 12.82 12.38
C THR A 87 -22.03 13.05 12.56
N GLY A 88 -22.64 12.44 13.58
CA GLY A 88 -24.10 12.45 13.79
C GLY A 88 -24.86 11.67 12.71
N ALA A 89 -24.18 10.78 11.97
CA ALA A 89 -24.77 9.98 10.92
C ALA A 89 -25.40 8.69 11.49
N PRO A 90 -26.56 8.24 10.96
CA PRO A 90 -27.08 6.93 11.31
C PRO A 90 -26.13 5.83 10.79
N ILE A 91 -26.01 4.73 11.54
CA ILE A 91 -25.25 3.55 11.08
C ILE A 91 -25.86 3.07 9.75
N PRO A 92 -25.06 2.94 8.67
CA PRO A 92 -25.56 2.49 7.38
C PRO A 92 -26.11 1.06 7.47
N LYS A 93 -27.22 0.79 6.77
CA LYS A 93 -27.77 -0.58 6.63
C LYS A 93 -27.01 -1.43 5.60
N GLU A 94 -26.29 -0.77 4.70
CA GLU A 94 -25.52 -1.35 3.62
C GLU A 94 -24.18 -0.61 3.50
N PRO A 95 -23.10 -1.25 3.02
CA PRO A 95 -21.82 -0.59 2.83
C PRO A 95 -21.91 0.58 1.84
N ILE A 96 -21.38 1.74 2.23
CA ILE A 96 -21.25 2.88 1.34
C ILE A 96 -19.98 2.68 0.51
N VAL A 97 -20.13 2.42 -0.79
CA VAL A 97 -19.00 2.14 -1.68
C VAL A 97 -18.74 3.34 -2.59
N PHE A 98 -17.48 3.78 -2.65
CA PHE A 98 -17.04 4.82 -3.58
C PHE A 98 -15.65 4.50 -4.15
N LEU A 99 -15.25 5.25 -5.18
CA LEU A 99 -13.96 5.09 -5.84
C LEU A 99 -13.07 6.31 -5.56
N LYS A 100 -11.80 6.03 -5.31
CA LYS A 100 -10.74 7.04 -5.29
C LYS A 100 -9.87 6.87 -6.53
N SER A 101 -9.46 7.98 -7.14
CA SER A 101 -8.55 7.95 -8.29
C SER A 101 -7.22 7.28 -7.90
N LEU A 102 -6.70 6.41 -8.78
CA LEU A 102 -5.40 5.76 -8.58
C LEU A 102 -4.24 6.77 -8.53
N ASN A 103 -4.39 7.95 -9.12
CA ASN A 103 -3.41 9.02 -9.07
C ASN A 103 -3.29 9.66 -7.67
N ALA A 104 -4.17 9.31 -6.73
CA ALA A 104 -4.09 9.77 -5.35
C ALA A 104 -3.19 8.88 -4.47
N LEU A 105 -2.65 7.79 -5.01
CA LEU A 105 -1.71 6.91 -4.30
C LEU A 105 -0.32 7.54 -4.25
N GLN A 106 0.31 7.45 -3.09
CA GLN A 106 1.67 7.92 -2.85
C GLN A 106 2.36 7.04 -1.81
N GLY A 107 3.65 7.25 -1.60
CA GLY A 107 4.42 6.60 -0.55
C GLY A 107 3.95 7.00 0.85
N PRO A 108 4.19 6.17 1.88
CA PRO A 108 3.70 6.41 3.24
C PRO A 108 4.25 7.68 3.90
N ASN A 109 5.37 8.22 3.40
CA ASN A 109 6.03 9.42 3.92
C ASN A 109 6.15 10.53 2.87
N ASP A 110 5.37 10.45 1.78
CA ASP A 110 5.35 11.51 0.77
C ASP A 110 4.52 12.70 1.27
N ASP A 111 4.93 13.90 0.86
CA ASP A 111 4.19 15.13 1.16
C ASP A 111 2.82 15.12 0.48
N VAL A 112 1.76 15.41 1.24
CA VAL A 112 0.41 15.58 0.69
C VAL A 112 0.26 17.00 0.13
N VAL A 113 0.16 17.13 -1.19
CA VAL A 113 -0.07 18.43 -1.83
C VAL A 113 -1.54 18.85 -1.64
N ILE A 114 -1.76 19.86 -0.79
CA ILE A 114 -3.09 20.44 -0.56
C ILE A 114 -3.42 21.41 -1.72
N PRO A 115 -4.54 21.22 -2.44
CA PRO A 115 -4.94 22.13 -3.53
C PRO A 115 -5.14 23.57 -3.04
N ARG A 116 -4.78 24.54 -3.89
CA ARG A 116 -4.99 25.96 -3.60
C ARG A 116 -6.48 26.23 -3.35
N GLY A 117 -6.78 26.90 -2.24
CA GLY A 117 -8.15 27.23 -1.85
C GLY A 117 -8.89 26.12 -1.09
N SER A 118 -8.24 24.98 -0.81
CA SER A 118 -8.80 24.02 0.13
C SER A 118 -8.85 24.63 1.54
N VAL A 119 -10.00 24.52 2.19
CA VAL A 119 -10.27 25.10 3.52
C VAL A 119 -10.71 24.06 4.56
N LYS A 120 -10.95 22.82 4.12
CA LYS A 120 -11.41 21.70 4.96
C LYS A 120 -10.76 20.38 4.53
N THR A 121 -9.45 20.41 4.25
CA THR A 121 -8.69 19.16 4.09
C THR A 121 -8.66 18.43 5.42
N ASP A 122 -8.96 17.13 5.37
CA ASP A 122 -9.02 16.27 6.55
C ASP A 122 -8.27 14.95 6.29
N TYR A 123 -8.12 14.14 7.34
CA TYR A 123 -7.42 12.86 7.30
C TYR A 123 -8.35 11.70 7.68
N GLU A 124 -8.11 10.54 7.05
CA GLU A 124 -8.73 9.27 7.42
C GLU A 124 -7.63 8.20 7.46
N VAL A 125 -7.62 7.39 8.52
CA VAL A 125 -6.71 6.26 8.67
C VAL A 125 -7.50 4.98 8.47
N GLU A 126 -7.21 4.26 7.39
CA GLU A 126 -7.95 3.07 7.00
C GLU A 126 -7.05 1.84 6.87
N LEU A 127 -7.67 0.67 7.04
CA LEU A 127 -7.05 -0.60 6.68
C LEU A 127 -7.27 -0.87 5.18
N CYS A 128 -6.18 -0.92 4.42
CA CYS A 128 -6.23 -1.32 3.01
C CYS A 128 -6.11 -2.84 2.86
N ILE A 129 -7.04 -3.43 2.10
CA ILE A 129 -6.98 -4.84 1.68
C ILE A 129 -6.51 -4.87 0.23
N ILE A 130 -5.45 -5.63 -0.05
CA ILE A 130 -4.94 -5.83 -1.41
C ILE A 130 -5.37 -7.20 -1.90
N ILE A 131 -6.12 -7.22 -3.00
CA ILE A 131 -6.64 -8.45 -3.59
C ILE A 131 -5.56 -9.10 -4.47
N GLY A 132 -5.10 -10.29 -4.08
CA GLY A 132 -4.03 -11.02 -4.76
C GLY A 132 -4.47 -11.95 -5.88
N THR A 133 -5.72 -12.40 -5.89
CA THR A 133 -6.30 -13.23 -6.94
C THR A 133 -7.77 -12.90 -7.14
N ARG A 134 -8.29 -13.22 -8.33
CA ARG A 134 -9.72 -13.18 -8.62
C ARG A 134 -10.47 -14.28 -7.88
#